data_AF-A0A526YIJ4-F1
#
_entry.id   AF-A0A526YIJ4-F1
#
_cell.length_a   1.000
_cell.length_b   1.000
_cell.length_c   1.000
_cell.angle_alpha   90.00
_cell.angle_beta   90.00
_cell.angle_gamma   90.00
#
_symmetry.space_group_name_H-M   'P 1'
#
loop_
_entity.id
_entity.type
_entity.pdbx_description
1 polymer ?
#
loop_
_entity_poly.entity_id
_entity_poly.type
_entity_poly.pdbx_seq_one_letter_code
_entity_poly.pdbx_strand_id
1 'polypeptide(L)'
;IHSFTPVFLGIPRPWHAGVLYDRAGDFGEAILASLSVDGALNVAANVPYVISRDADYAVPIHGDDRGIAAVLIEIRQDLLSSRSGIEAWANRLAAVLPAQQKEKAS
;
A
#
# COMPACT_ATOMS: atom_id res chain seq x y z
N ILE A 1 0.84 -4.89 -5.02
CA ILE A 1 -0.52 -4.42 -4.69
C ILE A 1 -1.36 -5.64 -4.41
N HIS A 2 -2.07 -5.64 -3.30
CA HIS A 2 -2.85 -6.75 -2.79
C HIS A 2 -4.17 -6.23 -2.20
N SER A 3 -5.02 -7.16 -1.82
CA SER A 3 -6.20 -6.88 -1.03
C SER A 3 -6.34 -7.88 0.11
N PHE A 4 -7.07 -7.48 1.15
CA PHE A 4 -7.32 -8.30 2.32
C PHE A 4 -8.81 -8.34 2.69
N THR A 5 -9.21 -9.42 3.37
CA THR A 5 -10.60 -9.59 3.82
C THR A 5 -10.94 -8.62 4.95
N PRO A 6 -12.17 -8.06 4.99
CA PRO A 6 -12.57 -7.11 6.04
C PRO A 6 -12.73 -7.74 7.42
N VAL A 7 -12.90 -9.06 7.49
CA VAL A 7 -12.97 -9.85 8.72
C VAL A 7 -12.01 -11.02 8.58
N PHE A 8 -11.21 -11.28 9.60
CA PHE A 8 -10.31 -12.43 9.66
C PHE A 8 -10.45 -13.12 11.01
N LEU A 9 -10.75 -14.42 10.99
CA LEU A 9 -11.03 -15.22 12.20
C LEU A 9 -12.09 -14.57 13.12
N GLY A 10 -13.12 -13.96 12.52
CA GLY A 10 -14.19 -13.27 13.24
C GLY A 10 -13.84 -11.86 13.74
N ILE A 11 -12.59 -11.40 13.56
CA ILE A 11 -12.15 -10.07 13.99
C ILE A 11 -12.25 -9.06 12.83
N PRO A 12 -12.98 -7.95 12.99
CA PRO A 12 -13.02 -6.88 12.00
C PRO A 12 -11.65 -6.20 11.84
N ARG A 13 -11.28 -5.90 10.60
CA ARG A 13 -10.10 -5.10 10.25
C ARG A 13 -10.57 -3.70 9.82
N PRO A 14 -10.40 -2.67 10.68
CA PRO A 14 -11.06 -1.38 10.48
C PRO A 14 -10.41 -0.54 9.38
N TRP A 15 -9.16 -0.86 9.00
CA TRP A 15 -8.40 -0.15 8.00
C TRP A 15 -9.02 -0.30 6.61
N HIS A 16 -9.06 0.80 5.87
CA HIS A 16 -9.40 0.84 4.45
C HIS A 16 -8.20 0.45 3.58
N ALA A 17 -6.99 0.84 3.96
CA ALA A 17 -5.75 0.38 3.33
C ALA A 17 -4.56 0.36 4.30
N GLY A 18 -3.57 -0.46 3.96
CA GLY A 18 -2.26 -0.51 4.58
C GLY A 18 -1.15 -0.14 3.60
N VAL A 19 -0.16 0.61 4.08
CA VAL A 19 1.09 0.87 3.36
C VAL A 19 2.20 0.10 4.07
N LEU A 20 2.66 -0.99 3.45
CA LEU A 20 3.61 -1.92 4.05
C LEU A 20 5.00 -1.67 3.46
N TYR A 21 5.99 -1.51 4.32
CA TYR A 21 7.37 -1.25 3.95
C TYR A 21 8.31 -1.66 5.09
N ASP A 22 9.56 -2.02 4.75
CA ASP A 22 10.65 -2.24 5.71
C ASP A 22 11.67 -1.08 5.60
N ARG A 23 12.59 -1.14 4.63
CA ARG A 23 13.66 -0.12 4.53
C ARG A 23 13.22 1.18 3.85
N ALA A 24 12.14 1.15 3.09
CA ALA A 24 11.63 2.31 2.34
C ALA A 24 10.78 3.26 3.22
N GLY A 25 11.24 3.57 4.44
CA GLY A 25 10.51 4.35 5.44
C GLY A 25 9.99 5.70 4.93
N ASP A 26 10.89 6.54 4.40
CA ASP A 26 10.52 7.86 3.89
C ASP A 26 9.48 7.79 2.76
N PHE A 27 9.61 6.80 1.86
CA PHE A 27 8.70 6.62 0.74
C PHE A 27 7.33 6.11 1.19
N GLY A 28 7.30 5.13 2.09
CA GLY A 28 6.07 4.60 2.65
C GLY A 28 5.31 5.62 3.49
N GLU A 29 6.01 6.36 4.35
CA GLU A 29 5.42 7.42 5.15
C GLU A 29 4.90 8.58 4.29
N ALA A 30 5.57 8.94 3.19
CA ALA A 30 5.06 9.97 2.27
C ALA A 30 3.72 9.55 1.62
N ILE A 31 3.59 8.29 1.22
CA ILE A 31 2.32 7.75 0.68
C ILE A 31 1.25 7.75 1.77
N LEU A 32 1.58 7.25 2.96
CA LEU A 32 0.65 7.16 4.08
C LEU A 32 0.13 8.54 4.50
N ALA A 33 1.03 9.52 4.65
CA ALA A 33 0.68 10.90 4.98
C ALA A 33 -0.26 11.51 3.92
N SER A 34 0.01 11.26 2.64
CA SER A 34 -0.81 11.77 1.54
C SER A 34 -2.21 11.14 1.51
N LEU A 35 -2.32 9.82 1.78
CA LEU A 35 -3.62 9.16 1.91
C LEU A 35 -4.40 9.64 3.14
N SER A 36 -3.70 9.94 4.24
CA SER A 36 -4.29 10.37 5.51
C SER A 36 -4.88 11.79 5.47
N VAL A 37 -4.63 12.56 4.40
CA VAL A 37 -5.29 13.86 4.16
C VAL A 37 -6.81 13.71 4.04
N ASP A 38 -7.28 12.60 3.47
CA ASP A 38 -8.70 12.26 3.45
C ASP A 38 -9.11 11.68 4.81
N GLY A 39 -9.70 12.51 5.67
CA GLY A 39 -10.15 12.10 7.01
C GLY A 39 -11.25 11.03 7.03
N ALA A 40 -11.84 10.67 5.88
CA ALA A 40 -12.73 9.53 5.76
C ALA A 40 -11.97 8.19 5.62
N LEU A 41 -10.67 8.21 5.35
CA LEU A 41 -9.85 7.02 5.20
C LEU A 41 -9.19 6.63 6.53
N ASN A 42 -9.46 5.40 6.97
CA ASN A 42 -8.68 4.75 8.01
C ASN A 42 -7.49 4.03 7.34
N VAL A 43 -6.32 4.64 7.32
CA VAL A 43 -5.10 4.05 6.76
C VAL A 43 -4.01 3.99 7.83
N ALA A 44 -3.14 2.99 7.74
CA ALA A 44 -1.99 2.87 8.65
C ALA A 44 -0.81 2.16 7.98
N ALA A 45 0.39 2.38 8.53
CA ALA A 45 1.57 1.62 8.15
C ALA A 45 1.46 0.17 8.63
N ASN A 46 1.96 -0.77 7.82
CA ASN A 46 2.21 -2.15 8.26
C ASN A 46 1.01 -2.85 8.91
N VAL A 47 -0.17 -2.71 8.29
CA VAL A 47 -1.41 -3.43 8.64
C VAL A 47 -2.14 -3.92 7.39
N PRO A 48 -2.90 -5.02 7.44
CA PRO A 48 -3.01 -5.96 8.56
C PRO A 48 -1.80 -6.88 8.68
N TYR A 49 -0.83 -6.77 7.77
CA TYR A 49 0.42 -7.53 7.77
C TYR A 49 1.61 -6.57 7.81
N VAL A 50 2.79 -7.12 8.05
CA VAL A 50 4.07 -6.41 8.04
C VAL A 50 4.96 -7.01 6.95
N ILE A 51 5.88 -6.22 6.40
CA ILE A 51 6.93 -6.79 5.53
C ILE A 51 7.86 -7.65 6.38
N SER A 52 8.06 -8.91 5.98
CA SER A 52 9.07 -9.78 6.55
C SER A 52 9.71 -10.66 5.50
N ARG A 53 11.02 -10.90 5.59
CA ARG A 53 11.73 -11.75 4.62
C ARG A 53 11.24 -13.21 4.61
N ASP A 54 10.64 -13.67 5.71
CA ASP A 54 10.13 -15.04 5.83
C ASP A 54 8.76 -15.22 5.15
N ALA A 55 8.01 -14.14 4.95
CA ALA A 55 6.66 -14.17 4.37
C ALA A 55 6.52 -13.42 3.04
N ASP A 56 7.44 -12.50 2.74
CA ASP A 56 7.43 -11.63 1.56
C ASP A 56 8.65 -11.84 0.69
N TYR A 57 8.45 -11.73 -0.63
CA TYR A 57 9.54 -11.85 -1.61
C TYR A 57 9.75 -10.55 -2.39
N ALA A 58 8.67 -9.94 -2.88
CA ALA A 58 8.77 -8.81 -3.81
C ALA A 58 9.45 -7.58 -3.20
N VAL A 59 9.02 -7.12 -2.02
CA VAL A 59 9.62 -5.96 -1.35
C VAL A 59 11.06 -6.25 -0.90
N PRO A 60 11.35 -7.35 -0.16
CA PRO A 60 12.72 -7.60 0.29
C PRO A 60 13.72 -7.80 -0.84
N ILE A 61 13.37 -8.60 -1.85
CA ILE A 61 14.33 -9.02 -2.89
C ILE A 61 14.42 -8.00 -4.03
N HIS A 62 13.30 -7.45 -4.48
CA HIS A 62 13.30 -6.55 -5.63
C HIS A 62 13.35 -5.07 -5.26
N GLY A 63 13.03 -4.72 -4.01
CA GLY A 63 13.18 -3.38 -3.43
C GLY A 63 14.43 -3.27 -2.56
N ASP A 64 14.32 -3.77 -1.34
CA ASP A 64 15.27 -3.51 -0.24
C ASP A 64 16.70 -3.98 -0.55
N ASP A 65 16.86 -5.18 -1.10
CA ASP A 65 18.18 -5.74 -1.46
C ASP A 65 18.84 -5.03 -2.64
N ARG A 66 18.05 -4.29 -3.43
CA ARG A 66 18.51 -3.52 -4.58
C ARG A 66 18.64 -2.03 -4.30
N GLY A 67 18.31 -1.59 -3.08
CA GLY A 67 18.26 -0.17 -2.72
C GLY A 67 17.19 0.61 -3.50
N ILE A 68 16.14 -0.06 -3.97
CA ILE A 68 15.01 0.56 -4.66
C ILE A 68 13.88 0.74 -3.65
N ALA A 69 13.42 1.97 -3.44
CA ALA A 69 12.30 2.23 -2.54
C ALA A 69 11.05 1.49 -3.05
N ALA A 70 10.55 0.56 -2.24
CA ALA A 70 9.40 -0.28 -2.58
C ALA A 70 8.42 -0.35 -1.40
N VAL A 71 7.14 -0.33 -1.73
CA VAL A 71 6.05 -0.54 -0.78
C VAL A 71 5.10 -1.61 -1.31
N LEU A 72 4.43 -2.30 -0.40
CA LEU A 72 3.30 -3.17 -0.68
C LEU A 72 2.04 -2.44 -0.21
N ILE A 73 1.09 -2.23 -1.12
CA ILE A 73 -0.22 -1.65 -0.81
C ILE A 73 -1.24 -2.77 -0.61
N GLU A 74 -1.92 -2.75 0.54
CA GLU A 74 -3.03 -3.62 0.89
C GLU A 74 -4.33 -2.79 0.92
N ILE A 75 -5.35 -3.18 0.16
CA ILE A 75 -6.67 -2.49 0.16
C ILE A 75 -7.74 -3.45 0.66
N ARG A 76 -8.63 -2.99 1.56
CA ARG A 76 -9.72 -3.84 2.05
C ARG A 76 -10.66 -4.21 0.90
N GLN A 77 -10.80 -5.50 0.65
CA GLN A 77 -11.36 -6.01 -0.62
C GLN A 77 -12.82 -5.63 -0.88
N ASP A 78 -13.62 -5.34 0.17
CA ASP A 78 -15.00 -4.85 0.02
C ASP A 78 -15.06 -3.52 -0.75
N LEU A 79 -14.01 -2.70 -0.63
CA LEU A 79 -13.88 -1.41 -1.32
C LEU A 79 -13.53 -1.56 -2.81
N LEU A 80 -13.22 -2.78 -3.25
CA LEU A 80 -12.84 -3.13 -4.63
C LEU A 80 -13.88 -4.04 -5.31
N SER A 81 -15.06 -4.21 -4.71
CA SER A 81 -16.12 -5.10 -5.20
C SER A 81 -16.88 -4.57 -6.43
N SER A 82 -16.63 -3.33 -6.82
CA SER A 82 -17.26 -2.69 -7.98
C SER A 82 -16.23 -1.92 -8.82
N ARG A 83 -16.58 -1.70 -10.09
CA ARG A 83 -15.76 -0.89 -10.99
C ARG A 83 -15.51 0.52 -10.44
N SER A 84 -16.54 1.16 -9.89
CA SER A 84 -16.39 2.50 -9.29
C SER A 84 -15.50 2.48 -8.05
N GLY A 85 -15.54 1.42 -7.24
CA GLY A 85 -14.63 1.25 -6.10
C GLY A 85 -13.18 1.10 -6.54
N ILE A 86 -12.93 0.28 -7.56
CA ILE A 86 -11.61 0.11 -8.17
C ILE A 86 -11.10 1.43 -8.75
N GLU A 87 -11.91 2.14 -9.55
CA GLU A 87 -11.54 3.43 -10.15
C GLU A 87 -11.25 4.48 -9.06
N ALA A 88 -12.05 4.52 -8.00
CA ALA A 88 -11.82 5.44 -6.90
C ALA A 88 -10.50 5.16 -6.16
N TRP A 89 -10.14 3.89 -5.93
CA TRP A 89 -8.86 3.54 -5.33
C TRP A 89 -7.67 3.74 -6.27
N ALA A 90 -7.82 3.43 -7.55
CA ALA A 90 -6.79 3.71 -8.55
C ALA A 90 -6.48 5.20 -8.63
N ASN A 91 -7.50 6.06 -8.65
CA ASN A 91 -7.33 7.52 -8.65
C ASN A 91 -6.66 8.03 -7.38
N ARG A 92 -7.04 7.50 -6.20
CA ARG A 92 -6.38 7.83 -4.93
C ARG A 92 -4.89 7.48 -4.99
N LEU A 93 -4.56 6.26 -5.40
CA LEU A 93 -3.17 5.81 -5.48
C LEU A 93 -2.37 6.62 -6.51
N ALA A 94 -2.94 6.89 -7.68
CA ALA A 94 -2.30 7.71 -8.70
C ALA A 94 -2.00 9.15 -8.21
N ALA A 95 -2.84 9.70 -7.34
CA ALA A 95 -2.65 11.05 -6.80
C ALA A 95 -1.56 11.12 -5.70
N VAL A 96 -1.31 10.04 -4.97
CA VAL A 96 -0.34 10.03 -3.85
C VAL A 96 1.03 9.47 -4.23
N LEU A 97 1.10 8.68 -5.31
CA LEU A 97 2.38 8.21 -5.82
C LEU A 97 3.14 9.40 -6.44
N PRO A 98 4.45 9.53 -6.16
CA PRO A 98 5.24 10.59 -6.76
C PRO A 98 5.16 10.50 -8.28
N ALA A 99 5.09 11.67 -8.92
CA ALA A 99 5.08 11.75 -10.37
C ALA A 99 6.27 10.95 -10.93
N GLN A 100 5.98 10.05 -11.86
CA GLN A 100 6.98 9.15 -12.45
C GLN A 100 8.20 9.96 -12.91
N GLN A 101 9.38 9.64 -12.38
CA GLN A 101 10.60 9.94 -13.12
C GLN A 101 10.52 9.11 -14.40
N LYS A 102 10.45 9.77 -15.55
CA LYS A 102 10.60 9.10 -16.84
C LYS A 102 11.86 8.24 -16.76
N GLU A 103 11.73 6.94 -17.01
CA GLU A 103 12.89 6.08 -17.18
C GLU A 103 13.81 6.74 -18.20
N LYS A 104 15.03 7.10 -17.78
CA LYS A 104 16.09 7.41 -18.73
C LYS A 104 16.37 6.10 -19.45
N ALA A 105 15.87 5.97 -20.68
CA ALA A 105 16.32 4.93 -21.59
C ALA A 105 17.86 4.94 -21.60
N SER A 106 18.45 3.80 -21.23
CA SER A 106 19.90 3.57 -21.34
C SER A 106 20.27 3.27 -22.79
#